data_AF-A0A1G8C5G8-F1
#
_entry.id   AF-A0A1G8C5G8-F1
#
_cell.length_a   1.000
_cell.length_b   1.000
_cell.length_c   1.000
_cell.angle_alpha   90.00
_cell.angle_beta   90.00
_cell.angle_gamma   90.00
#
_symmetry.space_group_name_H-M   'P 1'
#
loop_
_entity.id
_entity.type
_entity.pdbx_description
1 polymer ?
#
loop_
_entity_poly.entity_id
_entity_poly.type
_entity_poly.pdbx_seq_one_letter_code
_entity_poly.pdbx_strand_id
1 'polypeptide(L)'
;MTKKKNSNNGLLARLGGKLTMIGFGSIGQALLPVLLRHFDLKASDIKIVKAGEDRSGLAKKLGVEVIPTRLEEGNFAAVLEPLLGKGDFLVNLSVDVSSLALIKLCRERGVFYLDTCNEPWDGRYDDPGLPPSRRSNYSLREELPAWRLDKRSGPTAIITQGANPGVVSALVKQALLNIAADTHAELESMPTSYEDWAALAQQLEIKVIHIAERDTQVARQRKQRNEFVNTWSIRGFVDEGLQPAELGWGTHERHWPADAARHGFGSDAAIYLSRPGIGTRVRSWTPLEGPYHGFLVTHAESISIADHLTLRKDGEVLYRPTVHYAYHPCDDAVLSLHELAGKNWQLQHHQRIVRDEIAEGMDELGVLLMGNPKGVYWYGSRLTIEQARELAPANSATSLQVVAGILGGMVWALRNPDAGLVEPDDLDHRVVLEAAMPYLGEVVGVYGDWTPLKDRCPLFKEEMDSEDPWQFLNFRVT
;
A
#
# COMPACT_ATOMS: atom_id res chain seq x y z
N MET A 1 -2.55 -25.75 -25.79
CA MET A 1 -4.02 -25.87 -25.75
C MET A 1 -4.37 -26.36 -24.35
N THR A 2 -4.75 -25.49 -23.42
CA THR A 2 -6.10 -24.93 -23.27
C THR A 2 -6.02 -23.53 -22.65
N LYS A 3 -6.43 -22.50 -23.39
CA LYS A 3 -6.76 -21.19 -22.81
C LYS A 3 -8.00 -21.40 -21.95
N LYS A 4 -7.84 -21.55 -20.63
CA LYS A 4 -8.96 -21.33 -19.70
C LYS A 4 -9.32 -19.86 -19.82
N LYS A 5 -10.45 -19.56 -20.48
CA LYS A 5 -11.18 -18.31 -20.28
C LYS A 5 -11.57 -18.27 -18.81
N ASN A 6 -10.76 -17.67 -17.94
CA ASN A 6 -11.19 -17.29 -16.60
C ASN A 6 -12.09 -16.05 -16.74
N SER A 7 -13.31 -16.21 -17.24
CA SER A 7 -14.38 -15.28 -16.91
C SER A 7 -14.78 -15.59 -15.47
N ASN A 8 -14.03 -15.09 -14.49
CA ASN A 8 -14.38 -15.22 -13.07
C ASN A 8 -15.58 -14.29 -12.77
N ASN A 9 -16.75 -14.66 -13.28
CA ASN A 9 -18.04 -14.01 -13.01
C ASN A 9 -18.71 -14.56 -11.74
N GLY A 10 -17.95 -15.21 -10.85
CA GLY A 10 -18.47 -15.77 -9.61
C GLY A 10 -18.62 -14.71 -8.53
N LEU A 11 -19.61 -14.89 -7.66
CA LEU A 11 -19.73 -14.13 -6.41
C LEU A 11 -18.52 -14.44 -5.52
N LEU A 12 -17.85 -13.41 -4.96
CA LEU A 12 -16.75 -13.61 -4.00
C LEU A 12 -17.26 -13.75 -2.57
N ALA A 13 -18.24 -12.91 -2.20
CA ALA A 13 -18.92 -12.94 -0.92
C ALA A 13 -20.29 -12.26 -1.05
N ARG A 14 -21.15 -12.36 -0.04
CA ARG A 14 -22.43 -11.64 0.00
C ARG A 14 -22.39 -10.58 1.10
N LEU A 15 -22.59 -9.32 0.74
CA LEU A 15 -22.84 -8.26 1.73
C LEU A 15 -24.35 -8.23 2.03
N GLY A 16 -24.73 -8.45 3.29
CA GLY A 16 -26.13 -8.44 3.71
C GLY A 16 -26.72 -7.04 3.88
N GLY A 17 -25.87 -6.04 4.10
CA GLY A 17 -26.24 -4.63 4.25
C GLY A 17 -26.01 -3.79 2.99
N LYS A 18 -26.05 -2.47 3.17
CA LYS A 18 -25.72 -1.47 2.14
C LYS A 18 -24.24 -1.12 2.16
N LEU A 19 -23.79 -0.43 1.11
CA LEU A 19 -22.42 0.03 1.00
C LEU A 19 -22.38 1.56 0.82
N THR A 20 -21.58 2.23 1.63
CA THR A 20 -21.27 3.65 1.48
C THR A 20 -19.81 3.81 1.07
N MET A 21 -19.56 4.44 -0.08
CA MET A 21 -18.22 4.82 -0.52
C MET A 21 -17.96 6.28 -0.17
N ILE A 22 -16.81 6.57 0.43
CA ILE A 22 -16.31 7.95 0.58
C ILE A 22 -15.21 8.16 -0.45
N GLY A 23 -15.35 9.18 -1.29
CA GLY A 23 -14.44 9.42 -2.40
C GLY A 23 -14.82 8.63 -3.66
N PHE A 24 -14.63 9.26 -4.81
CA PHE A 24 -14.89 8.67 -6.13
C PHE A 24 -13.86 9.13 -7.17
N GLY A 25 -12.59 9.13 -6.73
CA GLY A 25 -11.42 9.35 -7.58
C GLY A 25 -11.11 8.14 -8.46
N SER A 26 -9.84 7.97 -8.84
CA SER A 26 -9.39 6.85 -9.67
C SER A 26 -9.79 5.48 -9.10
N ILE A 27 -9.52 5.25 -7.81
CA ILE A 27 -9.79 3.97 -7.14
C ILE A 27 -11.29 3.72 -6.94
N GLY A 28 -12.05 4.74 -6.50
CA GLY A 28 -13.50 4.59 -6.35
C GLY A 28 -14.22 4.27 -7.67
N GLN A 29 -13.81 4.91 -8.76
CA GLN A 29 -14.32 4.61 -10.10
C GLN A 29 -13.93 3.20 -10.57
N ALA A 30 -12.69 2.78 -10.29
CA ALA A 30 -12.16 1.46 -10.60
C ALA A 30 -12.86 0.33 -9.84
N LEU A 31 -13.20 0.57 -8.56
CA LEU A 31 -13.81 -0.42 -7.67
C LEU A 31 -15.30 -0.66 -7.97
N LEU A 32 -16.05 0.40 -8.25
CA LEU A 32 -17.52 0.32 -8.32
C LEU A 32 -18.07 -0.77 -9.27
N PRO A 33 -17.57 -0.91 -10.52
CA PRO A 33 -18.01 -1.99 -11.41
C PRO A 33 -17.72 -3.39 -10.87
N VAL A 34 -16.66 -3.52 -10.06
CA VAL A 34 -16.19 -4.80 -9.51
C VAL A 34 -17.00 -5.18 -8.27
N LEU A 35 -17.42 -4.20 -7.45
CA LEU A 35 -18.37 -4.42 -6.34
C LEU A 35 -19.70 -5.00 -6.82
N LEU A 36 -20.28 -4.37 -7.85
CA LEU A 36 -21.55 -4.81 -8.46
C LEU A 36 -21.44 -6.23 -9.07
N ARG A 37 -20.22 -6.66 -9.40
CA ARG A 37 -19.96 -8.01 -9.93
C ARG A 37 -19.88 -9.08 -8.84
N HIS A 38 -19.34 -8.76 -7.66
CA HIS A 38 -18.85 -9.79 -6.73
C HIS A 38 -19.51 -9.85 -5.35
N PHE A 39 -20.31 -8.86 -4.97
CA PHE A 39 -20.83 -8.76 -3.60
C PHE A 39 -22.36 -8.89 -3.46
N ASP A 40 -23.07 -9.28 -4.54
CA ASP A 40 -24.55 -9.36 -4.59
C ASP A 40 -25.23 -8.02 -4.30
N LEU A 41 -24.57 -6.91 -4.66
CA LEU A 41 -25.07 -5.55 -4.49
C LEU A 41 -25.80 -5.08 -5.73
N LYS A 42 -26.92 -4.40 -5.54
CA LYS A 42 -27.58 -3.59 -6.57
C LYS A 42 -27.08 -2.16 -6.47
N ALA A 43 -27.20 -1.40 -7.56
CA ALA A 43 -26.84 0.01 -7.58
C ALA A 43 -27.57 0.84 -6.50
N SER A 44 -28.82 0.45 -6.15
CA SER A 44 -29.61 1.07 -5.07
C SER A 44 -29.06 0.83 -3.66
N ASP A 45 -28.23 -0.19 -3.49
CA ASP A 45 -27.63 -0.56 -2.20
C ASP A 45 -26.32 0.21 -1.96
N ILE A 46 -25.86 0.99 -2.95
CA ILE A 46 -24.61 1.75 -2.90
C ILE A 46 -24.92 3.25 -2.88
N LYS A 47 -24.24 3.99 -1.99
CA LYS A 47 -24.19 5.46 -1.98
C LYS A 47 -22.75 5.92 -2.06
N ILE A 48 -22.50 7.01 -2.78
CA ILE A 48 -21.17 7.63 -2.89
C ILE A 48 -21.23 9.03 -2.28
N VAL A 49 -20.36 9.32 -1.31
CA VAL A 49 -20.18 10.65 -0.72
C VAL A 49 -18.85 11.23 -1.21
N LYS A 50 -18.86 12.43 -1.80
CA LYS A 50 -17.64 13.10 -2.28
C LYS A 50 -17.82 14.62 -2.34
N ALA A 51 -16.72 15.38 -2.33
CA ALA A 51 -16.73 16.85 -2.28
C ALA A 51 -17.43 17.59 -3.44
N GLY A 52 -17.89 16.90 -4.50
CA GLY A 52 -18.60 17.54 -5.60
C GLY A 52 -19.18 16.54 -6.61
N GLU A 53 -19.85 17.07 -7.63
CA GLU A 53 -20.50 16.29 -8.70
C GLU A 53 -19.60 15.21 -9.34
N ASP A 54 -20.20 14.13 -9.83
CA ASP A 54 -19.49 13.13 -10.63
C ASP A 54 -19.27 13.61 -12.06
N ARG A 55 -18.07 14.15 -12.31
CA ARG A 55 -17.64 14.58 -13.65
C ARG A 55 -17.28 13.42 -14.59
N SER A 56 -17.06 12.21 -14.06
CA SER A 56 -16.77 11.04 -14.89
C SER A 56 -18.02 10.49 -15.57
N GLY A 57 -19.21 10.75 -15.00
CA GLY A 57 -20.48 10.19 -15.43
C GLY A 57 -20.66 8.69 -15.15
N LEU A 58 -19.66 8.04 -14.53
CA LEU A 58 -19.66 6.60 -14.30
C LEU A 58 -20.72 6.18 -13.27
N ALA A 59 -20.86 6.93 -12.17
CA ALA A 59 -21.85 6.60 -11.14
C ALA A 59 -23.27 6.68 -11.73
N LYS A 60 -23.56 7.75 -12.48
CA LYS A 60 -24.82 7.92 -13.21
C LYS A 60 -25.07 6.79 -14.21
N LYS A 61 -24.05 6.40 -14.98
CA LYS A 61 -24.15 5.30 -15.96
C LYS A 61 -24.49 3.97 -15.29
N LEU A 62 -23.98 3.73 -14.08
CA LEU A 62 -24.23 2.52 -13.29
C LEU A 62 -25.46 2.63 -12.37
N GLY A 63 -26.16 3.77 -12.36
CA GLY A 63 -27.36 3.99 -11.56
C GLY A 63 -27.12 4.16 -10.05
N VAL A 64 -25.90 4.56 -9.67
CA VAL A 64 -25.49 4.75 -8.26
C VAL A 64 -25.62 6.23 -7.88
N GLU A 65 -26.21 6.49 -6.71
CA GLU A 65 -26.43 7.84 -6.23
C GLU A 65 -25.14 8.46 -5.67
N VAL A 66 -24.90 9.72 -6.03
CA VAL A 66 -23.80 10.55 -5.53
C VAL A 66 -24.38 11.65 -4.66
N ILE A 67 -23.83 11.78 -3.45
CA ILE A 67 -24.11 12.83 -2.48
C ILE A 67 -22.91 13.80 -2.54
N PRO A 68 -23.04 14.94 -3.25
CA PRO A 68 -21.95 15.89 -3.45
C PRO A 68 -21.77 16.75 -2.20
N THR A 69 -21.09 16.21 -1.18
CA THR A 69 -20.81 16.88 0.09
C THR A 69 -19.36 16.63 0.50
N ARG A 70 -18.60 17.71 0.74
CA ARG A 70 -17.25 17.62 1.32
C ARG A 70 -17.40 17.24 2.79
N LEU A 71 -16.73 16.16 3.19
CA LEU A 71 -16.66 15.76 4.59
C LEU A 71 -15.58 16.57 5.29
N GLU A 72 -15.94 17.08 6.46
CA GLU A 72 -15.08 17.88 7.34
C GLU A 72 -15.35 17.42 8.78
N GLU A 73 -14.40 17.70 9.69
CA GLU A 73 -14.51 17.33 11.09
C GLU A 73 -15.85 17.76 11.73
N GLY A 74 -16.35 18.93 11.34
CA GLY A 74 -17.60 19.49 11.87
C GLY A 74 -18.89 18.91 11.28
N ASN A 75 -18.85 18.17 10.17
CA ASN A 75 -20.07 17.73 9.47
C ASN A 75 -20.17 16.22 9.23
N PHE A 76 -19.07 15.47 9.31
CA PHE A 76 -19.04 14.10 8.78
C PHE A 76 -20.06 13.16 9.42
N ALA A 77 -20.27 13.26 10.73
CA ALA A 77 -21.25 12.45 11.44
C ALA A 77 -22.68 12.74 10.94
N ALA A 78 -23.09 14.00 10.86
CA ALA A 78 -24.43 14.37 10.41
C ALA A 78 -24.72 13.91 8.96
N VAL A 79 -23.70 13.89 8.11
CA VAL A 79 -23.80 13.43 6.71
C VAL A 79 -23.86 11.90 6.62
N LEU A 80 -23.02 11.20 7.39
CA LEU A 80 -22.83 9.75 7.25
C LEU A 80 -23.80 8.92 8.10
N GLU A 81 -24.18 9.37 9.30
CA GLU A 81 -25.06 8.62 10.20
C GLU A 81 -26.38 8.13 9.54
N PRO A 82 -27.07 8.94 8.70
CA PRO A 82 -28.28 8.48 8.01
C PRO A 82 -28.03 7.37 6.97
N LEU A 83 -26.78 7.19 6.54
CA LEU A 83 -26.37 6.24 5.52
C LEU A 83 -25.85 4.92 6.10
N LEU A 84 -25.64 4.86 7.43
CA LEU A 84 -24.92 3.77 8.08
C LEU A 84 -25.80 3.03 9.09
N GLY A 85 -26.13 1.78 8.76
CA GLY A 85 -26.81 0.81 9.62
C GLY A 85 -25.92 -0.38 10.00
N LYS A 86 -26.30 -1.09 11.06
CA LYS A 86 -25.59 -2.30 11.51
C LYS A 86 -25.50 -3.34 10.39
N GLY A 87 -24.29 -3.80 10.09
CA GLY A 87 -24.01 -4.77 9.03
C GLY A 87 -23.78 -4.16 7.64
N ASP A 88 -23.88 -2.84 7.51
CA ASP A 88 -23.46 -2.12 6.32
C ASP A 88 -21.93 -2.07 6.22
N PHE A 89 -21.41 -1.65 5.07
CA PHE A 89 -19.98 -1.53 4.80
C PHE A 89 -19.64 -0.10 4.36
N LEU A 90 -18.72 0.55 5.05
CA LEU A 90 -18.12 1.81 4.63
C LEU A 90 -16.76 1.55 3.99
N VAL A 91 -16.60 1.95 2.73
CA VAL A 91 -15.32 1.88 2.00
C VAL A 91 -14.80 3.31 1.79
N ASN A 92 -13.73 3.67 2.49
CA ASN A 92 -13.12 4.98 2.43
C ASN A 92 -11.96 5.01 1.40
N LEU A 93 -12.17 5.74 0.31
CA LEU A 93 -11.23 5.95 -0.80
C LEU A 93 -11.06 7.45 -1.07
N SER A 94 -11.04 8.22 0.02
CA SER A 94 -10.92 9.67 0.00
C SER A 94 -9.53 10.14 0.44
N VAL A 95 -9.32 11.44 0.31
CA VAL A 95 -8.18 12.18 0.87
C VAL A 95 -8.74 13.25 1.79
N ASP A 96 -7.95 13.72 2.75
CA ASP A 96 -8.30 14.79 3.69
C ASP A 96 -9.46 14.43 4.67
N VAL A 97 -9.79 13.15 4.81
CA VAL A 97 -10.87 12.68 5.71
C VAL A 97 -10.29 11.71 6.74
N SER A 98 -10.43 12.05 8.02
CA SER A 98 -9.80 11.27 9.09
C SER A 98 -10.30 9.82 9.16
N SER A 99 -9.40 8.86 8.89
CA SER A 99 -9.69 7.42 9.02
C SER A 99 -10.13 7.07 10.45
N LEU A 100 -9.42 7.57 11.47
CA LEU A 100 -9.76 7.33 12.87
C LEU A 100 -11.16 7.84 13.26
N ALA A 101 -11.57 9.00 12.74
CA ALA A 101 -12.91 9.53 12.99
C ALA A 101 -14.01 8.64 12.37
N LEU A 102 -13.78 8.17 11.13
CA LEU A 102 -14.70 7.26 10.45
C LEU A 102 -14.78 5.90 11.14
N ILE A 103 -13.65 5.33 11.58
CA ILE A 103 -13.61 4.05 12.30
C ILE A 103 -14.40 4.11 13.60
N LYS A 104 -14.27 5.21 14.36
CA LYS A 104 -15.07 5.44 15.58
C LYS A 104 -16.57 5.44 15.27
N LEU A 105 -16.98 6.19 14.24
CA LEU A 105 -18.39 6.23 13.81
C LEU A 105 -18.89 4.85 13.35
N CYS A 106 -18.13 4.13 12.52
CA CYS A 106 -18.50 2.80 12.05
C CYS A 106 -18.66 1.82 13.21
N ARG A 107 -17.75 1.86 14.19
CA ARG A 107 -17.83 1.03 15.39
C ARG A 107 -19.11 1.29 16.19
N GLU A 108 -19.45 2.56 16.43
CA GLU A 108 -20.67 2.95 17.14
C GLU A 108 -21.94 2.49 16.42
N ARG A 109 -21.90 2.45 15.08
CA ARG A 109 -23.04 2.09 14.22
C ARG A 109 -23.11 0.61 13.87
N GLY A 110 -22.12 -0.20 14.24
CA GLY A 110 -22.11 -1.62 13.90
C GLY A 110 -21.74 -1.91 12.44
N VAL A 111 -20.95 -1.05 11.81
CA VAL A 111 -20.66 -1.01 10.36
C VAL A 111 -19.23 -1.50 10.11
N PHE A 112 -19.03 -2.27 9.04
CA PHE A 112 -17.68 -2.64 8.58
C PHE A 112 -16.96 -1.44 8.00
N TYR A 113 -15.64 -1.36 8.19
CA TYR A 113 -14.83 -0.30 7.63
C TYR A 113 -13.67 -0.87 6.82
N LEU A 114 -13.38 -0.24 5.68
CA LEU A 114 -12.13 -0.47 4.95
C LEU A 114 -11.62 0.85 4.36
N ASP A 115 -10.32 1.12 4.49
CA ASP A 115 -9.63 2.17 3.73
C ASP A 115 -8.36 1.63 3.04
N THR A 116 -7.71 2.46 2.24
CA THR A 116 -6.43 2.12 1.57
C THR A 116 -5.26 2.99 2.04
N CYS A 117 -5.51 3.97 2.91
CA CYS A 117 -4.51 4.84 3.52
C CYS A 117 -5.07 5.40 4.83
N ASN A 118 -4.20 5.61 5.82
CA ASN A 118 -4.56 6.27 7.08
C ASN A 118 -4.53 7.79 6.89
N GLU A 119 -5.67 8.38 6.56
CA GLU A 119 -5.77 9.81 6.31
C GLU A 119 -6.06 10.60 7.61
N PRO A 120 -5.46 11.79 7.80
CA PRO A 120 -5.92 12.78 8.74
C PRO A 120 -7.02 13.67 8.13
N TRP A 121 -7.55 14.59 8.93
CA TRP A 121 -8.24 15.76 8.35
C TRP A 121 -7.24 16.67 7.64
N ASP A 122 -7.74 17.44 6.67
CA ASP A 122 -7.00 18.46 5.91
C ASP A 122 -6.07 19.33 6.80
N GLY A 123 -4.89 19.67 6.27
CA GLY A 123 -3.93 20.57 6.89
C GLY A 123 -2.91 19.96 7.84
N ARG A 124 -2.93 18.63 8.11
CA ARG A 124 -1.92 18.00 8.99
C ARG A 124 -0.58 17.74 8.28
N TYR A 125 -0.61 17.31 7.02
CA TYR A 125 0.60 16.88 6.29
C TYR A 125 1.61 18.02 6.06
N ASP A 126 1.09 19.24 5.92
CA ASP A 126 1.84 20.45 5.61
C ASP A 126 1.88 21.47 6.75
N ASP A 127 1.40 21.12 7.95
CA ASP A 127 1.45 22.00 9.13
C ASP A 127 2.92 22.27 9.54
N PRO A 128 3.43 23.51 9.36
CA PRO A 128 4.80 23.85 9.73
C PRO A 128 5.02 23.85 11.25
N GLY A 129 3.95 23.88 12.05
CA GLY A 129 3.99 23.78 13.51
C GLY A 129 4.22 22.36 14.03
N LEU A 130 4.04 21.33 13.19
CA LEU A 130 4.25 19.93 13.57
C LEU A 130 5.68 19.46 13.24
N PRO A 131 6.36 18.79 14.19
CA PRO A 131 7.66 18.18 13.90
C PRO A 131 7.50 17.06 12.84
N PRO A 132 8.56 16.75 12.07
CA PRO A 132 8.52 15.70 11.03
C PRO A 132 7.91 14.38 11.50
N SER A 133 8.29 13.91 12.70
CA SER A 133 7.76 12.69 13.31
C SER A 133 6.23 12.69 13.49
N ARG A 134 5.57 13.85 13.63
CA ARG A 134 4.10 13.96 13.79
C ARG A 134 3.35 14.12 12.46
N ARG A 135 4.07 14.38 11.38
CA ARG A 135 3.57 14.45 10.00
C ARG A 135 3.84 13.16 9.22
N SER A 136 4.30 12.10 9.87
CA SER A 136 4.68 10.85 9.22
C SER A 136 3.58 9.79 9.30
N ASN A 137 3.64 8.81 8.39
CA ASN A 137 2.75 7.65 8.43
C ASN A 137 2.90 6.85 9.73
N TYR A 138 4.08 6.80 10.34
CA TYR A 138 4.24 6.20 11.67
C TYR A 138 3.31 6.85 12.70
N SER A 139 3.27 8.19 12.77
CA SER A 139 2.39 8.85 13.73
C SER A 139 0.92 8.61 13.44
N LEU A 140 0.52 8.56 12.16
CA LEU A 140 -0.86 8.28 11.76
C LEU A 140 -1.25 6.84 12.08
N ARG A 141 -0.35 5.89 11.82
CA ARG A 141 -0.50 4.49 12.19
C ARG A 141 -0.67 4.37 13.70
N GLU A 142 0.26 4.86 14.51
CA GLU A 142 0.28 4.64 15.96
C GLU A 142 -0.96 5.17 16.72
N GLU A 143 -1.69 6.16 16.17
CA GLU A 143 -2.98 6.61 16.72
C GLU A 143 -4.04 5.50 16.73
N LEU A 144 -4.00 4.59 15.76
CA LEU A 144 -5.00 3.54 15.56
C LEU A 144 -4.80 2.35 16.52
N PRO A 145 -3.62 1.70 16.64
CA PRO A 145 -3.34 0.73 17.69
C PRO A 145 -3.52 1.30 19.09
N ALA A 146 -3.10 2.55 19.34
CA ALA A 146 -3.31 3.20 20.64
C ALA A 146 -4.80 3.30 20.99
N TRP A 147 -5.66 3.62 20.02
CA TRP A 147 -7.11 3.63 20.21
C TRP A 147 -7.72 2.21 20.34
N ARG A 148 -7.12 1.19 19.69
CA ARG A 148 -7.56 -0.22 19.73
C ARG A 148 -7.21 -0.94 21.05
N LEU A 149 -6.28 -0.44 21.86
CA LEU A 149 -5.70 -1.17 23.02
C LEU A 149 -6.74 -1.89 23.92
N ASP A 150 -7.88 -1.27 24.19
CA ASP A 150 -9.00 -1.76 25.02
C ASP A 150 -10.23 -2.23 24.20
N LYS A 151 -10.12 -2.31 22.87
CA LYS A 151 -11.21 -2.60 21.91
C LYS A 151 -10.86 -3.78 21.00
N ARG A 152 -10.64 -4.96 21.59
CA ARG A 152 -10.21 -6.18 20.88
C ARG A 152 -11.27 -6.85 20.00
N SER A 153 -12.56 -6.58 20.25
CA SER A 153 -13.69 -7.07 19.45
C SER A 153 -14.53 -5.91 18.91
N GLY A 154 -15.58 -6.19 18.17
CA GLY A 154 -16.47 -5.22 17.53
C GLY A 154 -16.40 -5.29 16.00
N PRO A 155 -17.23 -4.50 15.30
CA PRO A 155 -17.28 -4.51 13.84
C PRO A 155 -15.90 -4.37 13.22
N THR A 156 -15.60 -5.25 12.27
CA THR A 156 -14.29 -5.28 11.63
C THR A 156 -14.00 -4.01 10.86
N ALA A 157 -12.86 -3.39 11.16
CA ALA A 157 -12.33 -2.21 10.52
C ALA A 157 -10.93 -2.51 10.00
N ILE A 158 -10.78 -2.66 8.69
CA ILE A 158 -9.48 -2.93 8.07
C ILE A 158 -8.90 -1.62 7.58
N ILE A 159 -7.71 -1.27 8.06
CA ILE A 159 -7.00 -0.09 7.58
C ILE A 159 -5.98 -0.47 6.51
N THR A 160 -5.66 0.46 5.62
CA THR A 160 -4.55 0.40 4.67
C THR A 160 -4.58 -0.83 3.75
N GLN A 161 -5.77 -1.25 3.31
CA GLN A 161 -5.99 -2.46 2.52
C GLN A 161 -6.19 -2.15 1.03
N GLY A 162 -5.14 -1.60 0.41
CA GLY A 162 -5.02 -1.40 -1.04
C GLY A 162 -4.07 -2.43 -1.66
N ALA A 163 -3.23 -1.98 -2.59
CA ALA A 163 -2.15 -2.81 -3.14
C ALA A 163 -0.94 -2.81 -2.20
N ASN A 164 -0.41 -1.63 -1.95
CA ASN A 164 0.68 -1.28 -1.07
C ASN A 164 0.33 0.08 -0.44
N PRO A 165 0.02 0.15 0.86
CA PRO A 165 -0.15 -0.97 1.80
C PRO A 165 -1.36 -1.87 1.41
N GLY A 166 -1.35 -3.14 1.86
CA GLY A 166 -2.45 -4.08 1.62
C GLY A 166 -2.00 -5.44 1.08
N VAL A 167 -2.24 -5.71 -0.21
CA VAL A 167 -1.85 -6.98 -0.89
C VAL A 167 -0.40 -7.36 -0.60
N VAL A 168 0.52 -6.40 -0.55
CA VAL A 168 1.94 -6.65 -0.28
C VAL A 168 2.20 -7.37 1.05
N SER A 169 1.42 -7.14 2.11
CA SER A 169 1.54 -7.91 3.36
C SER A 169 1.20 -9.38 3.16
N ALA A 170 0.18 -9.68 2.33
CA ALA A 170 -0.16 -11.04 1.96
C ALA A 170 0.92 -11.69 1.06
N LEU A 171 1.55 -10.89 0.18
CA LEU A 171 2.69 -11.32 -0.63
C LEU A 171 3.92 -11.63 0.22
N VAL A 172 4.21 -10.85 1.28
CA VAL A 172 5.32 -11.16 2.23
C VAL A 172 5.10 -12.53 2.86
N LYS A 173 3.91 -12.79 3.42
CA LYS A 173 3.58 -14.09 4.02
C LYS A 173 3.76 -15.24 3.03
N GLN A 174 3.26 -15.08 1.80
CA GLN A 174 3.42 -16.09 0.76
C GLN A 174 4.89 -16.26 0.35
N ALA A 175 5.66 -15.18 0.25
CA ALA A 175 7.07 -15.21 -0.10
C ALA A 175 7.91 -15.95 0.96
N LEU A 176 7.64 -15.72 2.25
CA LEU A 176 8.29 -16.46 3.34
C LEU A 176 8.02 -17.96 3.23
N LEU A 177 6.77 -18.37 2.96
CA LEU A 177 6.43 -19.78 2.77
C LEU A 177 7.12 -20.39 1.54
N ASN A 178 7.20 -19.63 0.44
CA ASN A 178 7.89 -20.08 -0.77
C ASN A 178 9.39 -20.28 -0.51
N ILE A 179 10.05 -19.30 0.11
CA ILE A 179 11.47 -19.40 0.48
C ILE A 179 11.69 -20.60 1.40
N ALA A 180 10.86 -20.78 2.43
CA ALA A 180 10.96 -21.92 3.34
C ALA A 180 10.88 -23.27 2.61
N ALA A 181 9.93 -23.41 1.68
CA ALA A 181 9.81 -24.62 0.86
C ALA A 181 11.06 -24.82 -0.04
N ASP A 182 11.54 -23.74 -0.66
CA ASP A 182 12.65 -23.72 -1.60
C ASP A 182 14.04 -23.88 -0.97
N THR A 183 14.17 -23.62 0.33
CA THR A 183 15.37 -23.86 1.14
C THR A 183 15.25 -25.10 2.02
N HIS A 184 14.13 -25.82 1.93
CA HIS A 184 13.82 -26.97 2.80
C HIS A 184 13.92 -26.63 4.30
N ALA A 185 13.53 -25.41 4.68
CA ALA A 185 13.43 -25.03 6.07
C ALA A 185 12.32 -25.85 6.75
N GLU A 186 12.63 -26.46 7.90
CA GLU A 186 11.63 -27.18 8.67
C GLU A 186 10.60 -26.21 9.24
N LEU A 187 9.33 -26.42 8.89
CA LEU A 187 8.18 -25.75 9.48
C LEU A 187 7.47 -26.75 10.39
N GLU A 188 7.58 -26.59 11.70
CA GLU A 188 6.87 -27.46 12.66
C GLU A 188 5.35 -27.37 12.48
N SER A 189 4.86 -26.17 12.20
CA SER A 189 3.46 -25.91 11.87
C SER A 189 3.32 -24.66 10.99
N MET A 190 2.14 -24.45 10.42
CA MET A 190 1.84 -23.22 9.68
C MET A 190 1.82 -22.03 10.65
N PRO A 191 2.51 -20.91 10.36
CA PRO A 191 2.47 -19.72 11.20
C PRO A 191 1.04 -19.20 11.39
N THR A 192 0.64 -18.96 12.65
CA THR A 192 -0.71 -18.51 13.01
C THR A 192 -0.74 -17.19 13.79
N SER A 193 0.40 -16.79 14.35
CA SER A 193 0.60 -15.54 15.09
C SER A 193 1.67 -14.67 14.43
N TYR A 194 1.77 -13.40 14.84
CA TYR A 194 2.83 -12.53 14.35
C TYR A 194 4.22 -13.02 14.85
N GLU A 195 4.30 -13.60 16.05
CA GLU A 195 5.52 -14.24 16.55
C GLU A 195 5.97 -15.40 15.67
N ASP A 196 5.05 -16.25 15.21
CA ASP A 196 5.39 -17.37 14.32
C ASP A 196 5.94 -16.85 12.97
N TRP A 197 5.33 -15.79 12.42
CA TRP A 197 5.80 -15.17 11.18
C TRP A 197 7.16 -14.49 11.35
N ALA A 198 7.38 -13.79 12.47
CA ALA A 198 8.66 -13.17 12.80
C ALA A 198 9.77 -14.23 12.98
N ALA A 199 9.46 -15.34 13.67
CA ALA A 199 10.37 -16.46 13.87
C ALA A 199 10.73 -17.12 12.52
N LEU A 200 9.75 -17.30 11.63
CA LEU A 200 10.01 -17.81 10.29
C LEU A 200 10.92 -16.86 9.50
N ALA A 201 10.64 -15.56 9.50
CA ALA A 201 11.46 -14.58 8.79
C ALA A 201 12.90 -14.53 9.34
N GLN A 202 13.08 -14.66 10.66
CA GLN A 202 14.39 -14.80 11.30
C GLN A 202 15.11 -16.08 10.89
N GLN A 203 14.41 -17.23 10.91
CA GLN A 203 14.96 -18.53 10.51
C GLN A 203 15.43 -18.54 9.06
N LEU A 204 14.74 -17.81 8.19
CA LEU A 204 15.10 -17.63 6.77
C LEU A 204 16.15 -16.54 6.55
N GLU A 205 16.68 -15.94 7.61
CA GLU A 205 17.71 -14.89 7.58
C GLU A 205 17.29 -13.66 6.73
N ILE A 206 16.00 -13.31 6.74
CA ILE A 206 15.50 -12.14 6.02
C ILE A 206 15.97 -10.88 6.76
N LYS A 207 16.80 -10.06 6.11
CA LYS A 207 17.31 -8.81 6.66
C LYS A 207 16.52 -7.61 6.16
N VAL A 208 16.19 -7.60 4.87
CA VAL A 208 15.56 -6.45 4.22
C VAL A 208 14.40 -6.91 3.36
N ILE A 209 13.30 -6.17 3.41
CA ILE A 209 12.15 -6.30 2.54
C ILE A 209 11.92 -4.97 1.85
N HIS A 210 12.12 -4.90 0.54
CA HIS A 210 11.60 -3.76 -0.20
C HIS A 210 10.18 -4.07 -0.67
N ILE A 211 9.29 -3.10 -0.57
CA ILE A 211 8.17 -3.04 -1.51
C ILE A 211 8.80 -2.56 -2.82
N ALA A 212 8.96 -3.46 -3.78
CA ALA A 212 9.73 -3.21 -4.99
C ALA A 212 8.75 -3.10 -6.16
N GLU A 213 8.55 -1.88 -6.63
CA GLU A 213 7.58 -1.54 -7.65
C GLU A 213 8.24 -0.83 -8.84
N ARG A 214 7.91 -1.30 -10.04
CA ARG A 214 8.21 -0.61 -11.29
C ARG A 214 6.92 -0.49 -12.12
N ASP A 215 6.44 0.74 -12.23
CA ASP A 215 5.38 1.10 -13.17
C ASP A 215 6.01 1.49 -14.52
N THR A 216 5.60 0.79 -15.58
CA THR A 216 6.05 0.99 -16.97
C THR A 216 4.93 1.50 -17.87
N GLN A 217 3.77 1.88 -17.31
CA GLN A 217 2.64 2.36 -18.09
C GLN A 217 2.98 3.68 -18.78
N VAL A 218 2.79 3.71 -20.10
CA VAL A 218 3.12 4.87 -20.95
C VAL A 218 1.83 5.51 -21.46
N ALA A 219 1.66 6.82 -21.25
CA ALA A 219 0.55 7.56 -21.85
C ALA A 219 0.81 7.87 -23.32
N ARG A 220 -0.26 7.91 -24.14
CA ARG A 220 -0.18 8.34 -25.56
C ARG A 220 0.34 9.77 -25.70
N GLN A 221 0.03 10.62 -24.74
CA GLN A 221 0.47 12.01 -24.68
C GLN A 221 1.57 12.14 -23.65
N ARG A 222 2.72 12.63 -24.09
CA ARG A 222 3.84 12.94 -23.20
C ARG A 222 3.45 14.03 -22.20
N LYS A 223 4.01 13.95 -21.00
CA LYS A 223 3.98 15.02 -20.01
C LYS A 223 4.34 16.39 -20.61
N GLN A 224 3.55 17.41 -20.26
CA GLN A 224 3.82 18.81 -20.59
C GLN A 224 4.64 19.52 -19.49
N ARG A 225 5.25 20.66 -19.84
CA ARG A 225 5.91 21.53 -18.84
C ARG A 225 4.85 22.06 -17.87
N ASN A 226 5.16 22.11 -16.58
CA ASN A 226 4.23 22.55 -15.54
C ASN A 226 2.95 21.70 -15.42
N GLU A 227 3.06 20.41 -15.78
CA GLU A 227 2.05 19.38 -15.59
C GLU A 227 2.67 18.24 -14.76
N PHE A 228 1.99 17.81 -13.69
CA PHE A 228 2.28 16.55 -13.01
C PHE A 228 1.43 15.45 -13.63
N VAL A 229 2.06 14.35 -14.03
CA VAL A 229 1.38 13.18 -14.60
C VAL A 229 1.66 11.96 -13.74
N ASN A 230 0.63 11.18 -13.44
CA ASN A 230 0.75 9.93 -12.66
C ASN A 230 -0.34 8.93 -13.04
N THR A 231 -0.16 7.65 -12.71
CA THR A 231 -1.15 6.57 -12.92
C THR A 231 -2.20 6.49 -11.82
N TRP A 232 -1.94 7.14 -10.67
CA TRP A 232 -2.85 7.25 -9.54
C TRP A 232 -2.85 8.67 -8.95
N SER A 233 -3.40 8.84 -7.74
CA SER A 233 -3.64 10.16 -7.12
C SER A 233 -2.38 11.01 -7.08
N ILE A 234 -2.38 12.14 -7.80
CA ILE A 234 -1.25 13.09 -7.80
C ILE A 234 -1.14 13.78 -6.44
N ARG A 235 -2.27 14.22 -5.87
CA ARG A 235 -2.28 14.88 -4.57
C ARG A 235 -1.82 13.94 -3.46
N GLY A 236 -2.35 12.72 -3.42
CA GLY A 236 -1.92 11.70 -2.47
C GLY A 236 -0.43 11.40 -2.59
N PHE A 237 0.07 11.17 -3.81
CA PHE A 237 1.49 10.90 -4.03
C PHE A 237 2.42 12.04 -3.62
N VAL A 238 2.00 13.29 -3.84
CA VAL A 238 2.79 14.46 -3.44
C VAL A 238 2.74 14.66 -1.92
N ASP A 239 1.57 14.51 -1.31
CA ASP A 239 1.41 14.68 0.14
C ASP A 239 2.23 13.61 0.89
N GLU A 240 2.10 12.33 0.52
CA GLU A 240 2.96 11.24 1.02
C GLU A 240 4.43 11.46 0.68
N GLY A 241 4.72 11.90 -0.54
CA GLY A 241 6.09 12.12 -0.99
C GLY A 241 6.84 13.21 -0.24
N LEU A 242 6.14 14.26 0.17
CA LEU A 242 6.70 15.39 0.93
C LEU A 242 6.78 15.14 2.44
N GLN A 243 6.16 14.06 2.93
CA GLN A 243 6.47 13.56 4.26
C GLN A 243 7.93 13.07 4.34
N PRO A 244 8.47 12.93 5.56
CA PRO A 244 9.79 12.36 5.76
C PRO A 244 9.93 10.99 5.07
N ALA A 245 11.09 10.73 4.46
CA ALA A 245 11.46 9.36 4.09
C ALA A 245 11.40 8.49 5.36
N GLU A 246 10.69 7.37 5.32
CA GLU A 246 10.38 6.56 6.50
C GLU A 246 10.52 5.08 6.17
N LEU A 247 11.10 4.33 7.09
CA LEU A 247 11.43 2.93 6.91
C LEU A 247 11.38 2.17 8.23
N GLY A 248 10.84 0.96 8.19
CA GLY A 248 11.05 -0.03 9.23
C GLY A 248 12.54 -0.31 9.38
N TRP A 249 13.05 -0.33 10.61
CA TRP A 249 14.49 -0.35 10.87
C TRP A 249 14.92 -1.69 11.46
N GLY A 250 15.64 -2.47 10.67
CA GLY A 250 16.05 -3.83 11.01
C GLY A 250 17.12 -3.89 12.10
N THR A 251 17.15 -5.01 12.83
CA THR A 251 18.16 -5.24 13.87
C THR A 251 19.55 -5.53 13.30
N HIS A 252 19.67 -5.84 12.00
CA HIS A 252 20.95 -6.10 11.34
C HIS A 252 21.69 -4.82 10.94
N GLU A 253 21.02 -3.66 10.92
CA GLU A 253 21.60 -2.40 10.48
C GLU A 253 22.67 -1.89 11.46
N ARG A 254 23.89 -1.66 10.96
CA ARG A 254 25.04 -1.19 11.74
C ARG A 254 25.36 0.28 11.52
N HIS A 255 24.82 0.87 10.46
CA HIS A 255 25.17 2.22 10.02
C HIS A 255 23.99 3.16 10.24
N TRP A 256 24.11 4.04 11.23
CA TRP A 256 23.10 5.05 11.51
C TRP A 256 23.26 6.26 10.56
N PRO A 257 22.26 6.59 9.71
CA PRO A 257 22.37 7.73 8.82
C PRO A 257 22.42 9.06 9.60
N ALA A 258 23.29 9.99 9.18
CA ALA A 258 23.51 11.25 9.89
C ALA A 258 22.26 12.14 10.05
N ASP A 259 21.29 11.98 9.15
CA ASP A 259 20.03 12.71 9.14
C ASP A 259 18.81 11.85 9.55
N ALA A 260 19.06 10.67 10.11
CA ALA A 260 18.03 9.80 10.67
C ALA A 260 17.66 10.18 12.11
N ALA A 261 16.39 9.99 12.45
CA ALA A 261 15.87 10.15 13.79
C ALA A 261 14.82 9.08 14.13
N ARG A 262 14.65 8.83 15.43
CA ARG A 262 13.58 7.97 15.98
C ARG A 262 12.35 8.79 16.32
N HIS A 263 11.19 8.14 16.38
CA HIS A 263 9.93 8.79 16.75
C HIS A 263 9.79 9.06 18.25
N GLY A 264 10.31 8.17 19.11
CA GLY A 264 10.29 8.31 20.57
C GLY A 264 8.96 7.92 21.24
N PHE A 265 8.04 7.30 20.50
CA PHE A 265 6.77 6.73 20.99
C PHE A 265 6.34 5.58 20.09
N GLY A 266 5.34 4.78 20.47
CA GLY A 266 4.78 3.71 19.65
C GLY A 266 5.59 2.42 19.64
N SER A 267 5.46 1.62 18.57
CA SER A 267 6.14 0.33 18.36
C SER A 267 7.68 0.36 18.34
N ASP A 268 8.27 1.54 18.08
CA ASP A 268 9.69 1.76 17.80
C ASP A 268 10.21 0.89 16.64
N ALA A 269 9.32 0.57 15.68
CA ALA A 269 9.61 -0.26 14.52
C ALA A 269 10.28 0.48 13.36
N ALA A 270 10.19 1.82 13.32
CA ALA A 270 10.65 2.63 12.21
C ALA A 270 11.54 3.81 12.63
N ILE A 271 12.31 4.29 11.67
CA ILE A 271 13.02 5.56 11.72
C ILE A 271 12.54 6.45 10.56
N TYR A 272 12.84 7.73 10.64
CA TYR A 272 12.65 8.66 9.52
C TYR A 272 13.92 9.44 9.23
N LEU A 273 14.06 9.90 7.99
CA LEU A 273 15.12 10.79 7.54
C LEU A 273 14.61 12.23 7.49
N SER A 274 15.46 13.19 7.81
CA SER A 274 15.13 14.62 7.81
C SER A 274 15.08 15.22 6.40
N ARG A 275 14.39 14.55 5.48
CA ARG A 275 14.22 14.93 4.06
C ARG A 275 12.96 14.27 3.46
N PRO A 276 12.38 14.82 2.39
CA PRO A 276 11.24 14.23 1.71
C PRO A 276 11.52 12.82 1.17
N GLY A 277 10.49 11.96 1.19
CA GLY A 277 10.55 10.61 0.61
C GLY A 277 10.83 10.63 -0.90
N ILE A 278 10.11 11.45 -1.66
CA ILE A 278 10.34 11.64 -3.11
C ILE A 278 11.68 12.33 -3.43
N GLY A 279 12.33 12.94 -2.44
CA GLY A 279 13.69 13.47 -2.55
C GLY A 279 14.78 12.45 -2.21
N THR A 280 14.41 11.25 -1.79
CA THR A 280 15.32 10.21 -1.31
C THR A 280 15.29 9.01 -2.25
N ARG A 281 16.45 8.63 -2.78
CA ARG A 281 16.56 7.50 -3.69
C ARG A 281 17.23 6.31 -3.00
N VAL A 282 16.79 5.11 -3.36
CA VAL A 282 17.33 3.83 -2.91
C VAL A 282 17.57 2.93 -4.12
N ARG A 283 18.60 2.09 -4.03
CA ARG A 283 18.86 1.04 -5.02
C ARG A 283 17.94 -0.15 -4.72
N SER A 284 17.33 -0.71 -5.74
CA SER A 284 16.42 -1.86 -5.61
C SER A 284 16.44 -2.68 -6.90
N TRP A 285 15.61 -3.72 -6.95
CA TRP A 285 15.55 -4.67 -8.06
C TRP A 285 14.13 -5.22 -8.25
N THR A 286 13.66 -5.29 -9.49
CA THR A 286 12.51 -6.13 -9.88
C THR A 286 12.93 -7.08 -11.00
N PRO A 287 12.21 -8.20 -11.21
CA PRO A 287 12.61 -9.18 -12.20
C PRO A 287 12.70 -8.71 -13.65
N LEU A 288 11.77 -7.85 -14.09
CA LEU A 288 11.75 -7.39 -15.49
C LEU A 288 12.61 -6.15 -15.70
N GLU A 289 12.74 -5.29 -14.69
CA GLU A 289 13.60 -4.10 -14.77
C GLU A 289 15.08 -4.43 -14.54
N GLY A 290 15.36 -5.37 -13.64
CA GLY A 290 16.69 -5.52 -13.07
C GLY A 290 16.97 -4.44 -12.02
N PRO A 291 18.23 -4.03 -11.84
CA PRO A 291 18.61 -2.99 -10.88
C PRO A 291 18.05 -1.61 -11.26
N TYR A 292 17.46 -0.90 -10.32
CA TYR A 292 16.97 0.48 -10.52
C TYR A 292 17.14 1.35 -9.29
N HIS A 293 16.90 2.66 -9.46
CA HIS A 293 16.71 3.60 -8.36
C HIS A 293 15.23 3.84 -8.11
N GLY A 294 14.75 3.45 -6.93
CA GLY A 294 13.42 3.79 -6.45
C GLY A 294 13.44 5.00 -5.53
N PHE A 295 12.29 5.62 -5.32
CA PHE A 295 12.06 6.64 -4.31
C PHE A 295 11.65 5.98 -2.98
N LEU A 296 12.22 6.47 -1.88
CA LEU A 296 11.91 6.03 -0.52
C LEU A 296 10.72 6.84 0.02
N VAL A 297 9.56 6.67 -0.60
CA VAL A 297 8.32 7.30 -0.15
C VAL A 297 7.83 6.57 1.11
N THR A 298 7.39 7.32 2.11
CA THR A 298 6.83 6.72 3.33
C THR A 298 5.54 6.00 3.00
N HIS A 299 5.32 4.84 3.60
CA HIS A 299 4.16 3.99 3.37
C HIS A 299 3.87 3.18 4.62
N ALA A 300 2.59 2.97 4.96
CA ALA A 300 2.20 2.37 6.25
C ALA A 300 2.77 0.95 6.44
N GLU A 301 2.85 0.16 5.38
CA GLU A 301 3.41 -1.21 5.39
C GLU A 301 4.90 -1.24 5.70
N SER A 302 5.63 -0.16 5.43
CA SER A 302 7.05 -0.06 5.81
C SER A 302 7.20 -0.13 7.33
N ILE A 303 6.19 0.35 8.07
CA ILE A 303 6.13 0.29 9.53
C ILE A 303 5.44 -0.99 9.97
N SER A 304 4.25 -1.29 9.43
CA SER A 304 3.42 -2.39 9.92
C SER A 304 4.06 -3.75 9.68
N ILE A 305 4.67 -4.01 8.52
CA ILE A 305 5.37 -5.28 8.26
C ILE A 305 6.57 -5.43 9.20
N ALA A 306 7.36 -4.36 9.39
CA ALA A 306 8.50 -4.41 10.29
C ALA A 306 8.07 -4.66 11.75
N ASP A 307 6.98 -4.03 12.20
CA ASP A 307 6.41 -4.23 13.52
C ASP A 307 5.90 -5.67 13.71
N HIS A 308 5.10 -6.18 12.76
CA HIS A 308 4.57 -7.55 12.81
C HIS A 308 5.64 -8.64 12.69
N LEU A 309 6.73 -8.38 11.99
CA LEU A 309 7.89 -9.29 11.91
C LEU A 309 8.93 -9.01 13.00
N THR A 310 8.57 -8.29 14.08
CA THR A 310 9.43 -8.11 15.24
C THR A 310 9.32 -9.28 16.20
N LEU A 311 10.43 -9.98 16.43
CA LEU A 311 10.51 -10.99 17.50
C LEU A 311 11.09 -10.36 18.76
N ARG A 312 10.40 -10.58 19.90
CA ARG A 312 10.85 -10.10 21.21
C ARG A 312 11.10 -11.25 22.18
N LYS A 313 12.09 -11.10 23.03
CA LYS A 313 12.34 -11.98 24.18
C LYS A 313 12.66 -11.13 25.39
N ASP A 314 11.95 -11.36 26.49
CA ASP A 314 12.12 -10.62 27.75
C ASP A 314 12.02 -9.09 27.58
N GLY A 315 11.21 -8.64 26.61
CA GLY A 315 11.02 -7.22 26.28
C GLY A 315 12.02 -6.64 25.28
N GLU A 316 13.12 -7.33 25.00
CA GLU A 316 14.14 -6.91 24.03
C GLU A 316 13.80 -7.37 22.61
N VAL A 317 14.10 -6.53 21.62
CA VAL A 317 13.91 -6.84 20.20
C VAL A 317 15.09 -7.72 19.75
N LEU A 318 14.82 -9.00 19.48
CA LEU A 318 15.83 -9.95 18.99
C LEU A 318 16.01 -9.87 17.48
N TYR A 319 14.91 -9.68 16.76
CA TYR A 319 14.88 -9.69 15.31
C TYR A 319 13.82 -8.72 14.81
N ARG A 320 14.18 -8.01 13.73
CA ARG A 320 13.28 -7.21 12.91
C ARG A 320 13.95 -7.02 11.55
N PRO A 321 13.23 -7.11 10.42
CA PRO A 321 13.76 -6.75 9.12
C PRO A 321 13.68 -5.22 8.88
N THR A 322 14.59 -4.68 8.08
CA THR A 322 14.41 -3.35 7.47
C THR A 322 13.32 -3.47 6.41
N VAL A 323 12.34 -2.57 6.42
CA VAL A 323 11.24 -2.58 5.44
C VAL A 323 11.02 -1.18 4.91
N HIS A 324 11.04 -1.00 3.59
CA HIS A 324 10.66 0.27 3.00
C HIS A 324 10.21 0.15 1.55
N TYR A 325 9.55 1.20 1.08
CA TYR A 325 9.22 1.33 -0.32
C TYR A 325 10.47 1.67 -1.15
N ALA A 326 10.61 1.03 -2.31
CA ALA A 326 11.53 1.40 -3.36
C ALA A 326 10.74 1.62 -4.64
N TYR A 327 10.13 2.79 -4.77
CA TYR A 327 9.15 3.03 -5.83
C TYR A 327 9.79 3.61 -7.09
N HIS A 328 9.71 2.92 -8.23
CA HIS A 328 9.93 3.53 -9.53
C HIS A 328 8.58 3.75 -10.23
N PRO A 329 7.99 4.96 -10.13
CA PRO A 329 6.72 5.26 -10.80
C PRO A 329 6.92 5.31 -12.32
N CYS A 330 5.82 5.49 -13.05
CA CYS A 330 5.88 5.61 -14.52
C CYS A 330 6.81 6.76 -14.95
N ASP A 331 7.37 6.66 -16.15
CA ASP A 331 8.39 7.61 -16.64
C ASP A 331 7.92 9.07 -16.58
N ASP A 332 6.65 9.33 -16.90
CA ASP A 332 6.04 10.65 -16.83
C ASP A 332 5.95 11.16 -15.37
N ALA A 333 5.75 10.29 -14.38
CA ALA A 333 5.79 10.64 -12.96
C ALA A 333 7.23 10.89 -12.49
N VAL A 334 8.23 10.14 -12.95
CA VAL A 334 9.65 10.44 -12.70
C VAL A 334 10.02 11.84 -13.20
N LEU A 335 9.60 12.20 -14.43
CA LEU A 335 9.79 13.54 -14.98
C LEU A 335 9.01 14.61 -14.18
N SER A 336 7.85 14.26 -13.63
CA SER A 336 7.04 15.15 -12.79
C SER A 336 7.71 15.43 -11.46
N LEU A 337 8.28 14.41 -10.81
CA LEU A 337 9.06 14.55 -9.58
C LEU A 337 10.35 15.34 -9.80
N HIS A 338 11.03 15.13 -10.94
CA HIS A 338 12.21 15.92 -11.29
C HIS A 338 11.87 17.42 -11.43
N GLU A 339 10.76 17.75 -12.11
CA GLU A 339 10.30 19.14 -12.20
C GLU A 339 9.86 19.71 -10.85
N LEU A 340 9.15 18.93 -10.03
CA LEU A 340 8.70 19.31 -8.69
C LEU A 340 9.90 19.66 -7.79
N ALA A 341 10.91 18.80 -7.75
CA ALA A 341 12.14 19.03 -6.99
C ALA A 341 12.89 20.28 -7.49
N GLY A 342 13.02 20.45 -8.81
CA GLY A 342 13.63 21.64 -9.42
C GLY A 342 12.87 22.94 -9.18
N LYS A 343 11.60 22.85 -8.75
CA LYS A 343 10.75 23.98 -8.35
C LYS A 343 10.59 24.11 -6.84
N ASN A 344 11.53 23.57 -6.05
CA ASN A 344 11.50 23.63 -4.59
C ASN A 344 10.21 23.05 -4.00
N TRP A 345 9.81 21.87 -4.49
CA TRP A 345 8.66 21.12 -3.98
C TRP A 345 7.31 21.81 -4.17
N GLN A 346 7.23 22.78 -5.08
CA GLN A 346 5.98 23.44 -5.45
C GLN A 346 5.25 22.64 -6.53
N LEU A 347 4.09 22.09 -6.17
CA LEU A 347 3.26 21.30 -7.07
C LEU A 347 2.91 22.07 -8.34
N GLN A 348 3.00 21.38 -9.47
CA GLN A 348 2.65 21.89 -10.78
C GLN A 348 1.17 22.33 -10.83
N HIS A 349 0.88 23.40 -11.59
CA HIS A 349 -0.47 23.92 -11.73
C HIS A 349 -1.42 22.96 -12.48
N HIS A 350 -0.90 22.23 -13.46
CA HIS A 350 -1.67 21.23 -14.18
C HIS A 350 -1.38 19.84 -13.63
N GLN A 351 -2.41 18.99 -13.60
CA GLN A 351 -2.35 17.64 -13.07
C GLN A 351 -3.17 16.73 -13.98
N ARG A 352 -2.62 15.58 -14.35
CA ARG A 352 -3.29 14.59 -15.20
C ARG A 352 -3.04 13.18 -14.71
N ILE A 353 -4.10 12.53 -14.24
CA ILE A 353 -4.07 11.11 -13.91
C ILE A 353 -4.33 10.32 -15.19
N VAL A 354 -3.34 9.53 -15.63
CA VAL A 354 -3.43 8.71 -16.84
C VAL A 354 -4.18 7.41 -16.54
N ARG A 355 -5.15 7.04 -17.39
CA ARG A 355 -5.89 5.77 -17.28
C ARG A 355 -6.30 5.24 -18.66
N ASP A 356 -7.25 5.93 -19.28
CA ASP A 356 -7.82 5.52 -20.57
C ASP A 356 -6.84 5.83 -21.72
N GLU A 357 -5.93 6.78 -21.49
CA GLU A 357 -4.90 7.22 -22.44
C GLU A 357 -3.58 6.43 -22.35
N ILE A 358 -3.47 5.47 -21.43
CA ILE A 358 -2.33 4.56 -21.35
C ILE A 358 -2.30 3.71 -22.63
N ALA A 359 -1.16 3.71 -23.34
CA ALA A 359 -0.98 3.00 -24.60
C ALA A 359 -0.57 1.55 -24.37
N GLU A 360 0.41 1.32 -23.49
CA GLU A 360 1.05 0.04 -23.21
C GLU A 360 1.70 0.09 -21.82
N GLY A 361 2.28 -1.03 -21.40
CA GLY A 361 3.04 -1.16 -20.16
C GLY A 361 2.29 -1.93 -19.07
N MET A 362 2.92 -2.02 -17.91
CA MET A 362 2.43 -2.78 -16.77
C MET A 362 2.81 -2.11 -15.45
N ASP A 363 2.15 -2.55 -14.40
CA ASP A 363 2.59 -2.29 -13.04
C ASP A 363 3.19 -3.60 -12.46
N GLU A 364 4.51 -3.62 -12.28
CA GLU A 364 5.25 -4.72 -11.65
C GLU A 364 5.43 -4.39 -10.15
N LEU A 365 4.48 -4.84 -9.33
CA LEU A 365 4.42 -4.60 -7.89
C LEU A 365 4.62 -5.90 -7.11
N GLY A 366 5.64 -5.94 -6.27
CA GLY A 366 5.89 -7.06 -5.38
C GLY A 366 6.73 -6.72 -4.17
N VAL A 367 7.15 -7.77 -3.47
CA VAL A 367 8.01 -7.70 -2.30
C VAL A 367 9.34 -8.38 -2.61
N LEU A 368 10.44 -7.68 -2.34
CA LEU A 368 11.81 -8.16 -2.54
C LEU A 368 12.42 -8.51 -1.18
N LEU A 369 12.49 -9.80 -0.87
CA LEU A 369 13.06 -10.32 0.37
C LEU A 369 14.55 -10.62 0.16
N MET A 370 15.39 -10.10 1.06
CA MET A 370 16.85 -10.11 0.93
C MET A 370 17.50 -10.49 2.25
N GLY A 371 18.66 -11.15 2.19
CA GLY A 371 19.41 -11.61 3.35
C GLY A 371 19.64 -13.13 3.35
N ASN A 372 18.67 -13.88 2.86
CA ASN A 372 18.72 -15.34 2.79
C ASN A 372 19.87 -15.87 1.88
N PRO A 373 20.32 -17.12 2.08
CA PRO A 373 21.43 -17.71 1.30
C PRO A 373 21.20 -17.86 -0.22
N LYS A 374 19.94 -17.80 -0.70
CA LYS A 374 19.61 -17.91 -2.14
C LYS A 374 19.65 -16.56 -2.87
N GLY A 375 20.07 -15.49 -2.20
CA GLY A 375 20.15 -14.15 -2.78
C GLY A 375 18.85 -13.37 -2.58
N VAL A 376 18.41 -12.66 -3.60
CA VAL A 376 17.12 -11.95 -3.55
C VAL A 376 15.99 -12.83 -4.00
N TYR A 377 14.81 -12.65 -3.41
CA TYR A 377 13.57 -13.27 -3.86
C TYR A 377 12.49 -12.21 -4.01
N TRP A 378 12.09 -11.93 -5.25
CA TRP A 378 10.95 -11.06 -5.53
C TRP A 378 9.69 -11.91 -5.72
N TYR A 379 8.61 -11.55 -5.05
CA TYR A 379 7.30 -12.18 -5.23
C TYR A 379 6.23 -11.11 -5.43
N GLY A 380 5.49 -11.17 -6.54
CA GLY A 380 4.54 -10.12 -6.85
C GLY A 380 3.80 -10.27 -8.16
N SER A 381 3.02 -9.23 -8.45
CA SER A 381 2.13 -9.09 -9.60
C SER A 381 2.84 -8.42 -10.78
N ARG A 382 2.60 -8.94 -11.97
CA ARG A 382 2.88 -8.31 -13.27
C ARG A 382 1.57 -8.19 -14.01
N LEU A 383 0.94 -7.04 -13.86
CA LEU A 383 -0.36 -6.77 -14.48
C LEU A 383 -0.18 -5.77 -15.61
N THR A 384 -0.44 -6.19 -16.85
CA THR A 384 -0.39 -5.27 -17.99
C THR A 384 -1.67 -4.45 -18.10
N ILE A 385 -1.58 -3.29 -18.74
CA ILE A 385 -2.75 -2.44 -19.00
C ILE A 385 -3.80 -3.16 -19.87
N GLU A 386 -3.38 -4.01 -20.81
CA GLU A 386 -4.29 -4.80 -21.65
C GLU A 386 -5.09 -5.79 -20.80
N GLN A 387 -4.40 -6.54 -19.93
CA GLN A 387 -5.05 -7.48 -19.01
C GLN A 387 -6.01 -6.74 -18.06
N ALA A 388 -5.58 -5.61 -17.50
CA ALA A 388 -6.43 -4.84 -16.58
C ALA A 388 -7.75 -4.41 -17.26
N ARG A 389 -7.68 -3.94 -18.51
CA ARG A 389 -8.85 -3.56 -19.31
C ARG A 389 -9.76 -4.73 -19.67
N GLU A 390 -9.19 -5.90 -19.92
CA GLU A 390 -9.97 -7.13 -20.16
C GLU A 390 -10.69 -7.60 -18.89
N LEU A 391 -10.05 -7.48 -17.73
CA LEU A 391 -10.56 -7.97 -16.45
C LEU A 391 -11.62 -7.05 -15.85
N ALA A 392 -11.40 -5.73 -15.84
CA ALA A 392 -12.31 -4.77 -15.22
C ALA A 392 -12.35 -3.44 -15.99
N PRO A 393 -13.55 -2.91 -16.30
CA PRO A 393 -13.67 -1.59 -16.91
C PRO A 393 -13.21 -0.50 -15.93
N ALA A 394 -12.88 0.68 -16.46
CA ALA A 394 -12.44 1.85 -15.69
C ALA A 394 -11.17 1.61 -14.83
N ASN A 395 -10.35 0.63 -15.22
CA ASN A 395 -9.12 0.28 -14.53
C ASN A 395 -7.87 0.47 -15.41
N SER A 396 -6.81 0.93 -14.77
CA SER A 396 -5.40 0.77 -15.19
C SER A 396 -4.80 -0.47 -14.49
N ALA A 397 -3.54 -0.79 -14.75
CA ALA A 397 -2.86 -1.85 -13.99
C ALA A 397 -2.79 -1.49 -12.50
N THR A 398 -2.27 -0.30 -12.18
CA THR A 398 -2.15 0.24 -10.82
C THR A 398 -3.49 0.21 -10.07
N SER A 399 -4.55 0.77 -10.67
CA SER A 399 -5.85 0.84 -9.97
C SER A 399 -6.45 -0.55 -9.72
N LEU A 400 -6.23 -1.51 -10.62
CA LEU A 400 -6.81 -2.84 -10.48
C LEU A 400 -6.11 -3.65 -9.39
N GLN A 401 -4.80 -3.48 -9.20
CA GLN A 401 -4.08 -4.07 -8.06
C GLN A 401 -4.62 -3.52 -6.73
N VAL A 402 -4.91 -2.21 -6.65
CA VAL A 402 -5.53 -1.61 -5.45
C VAL A 402 -6.92 -2.18 -5.22
N VAL A 403 -7.74 -2.28 -6.29
CA VAL A 403 -9.07 -2.91 -6.22
C VAL A 403 -8.95 -4.35 -5.73
N ALA A 404 -7.99 -5.14 -6.23
CA ALA A 404 -7.78 -6.52 -5.82
C ALA A 404 -7.55 -6.65 -4.30
N GLY A 405 -6.77 -5.73 -3.72
CA GLY A 405 -6.58 -5.64 -2.28
C GLY A 405 -7.85 -5.36 -1.49
N ILE A 406 -8.65 -4.40 -1.97
CA ILE A 406 -9.95 -4.06 -1.37
C ILE A 406 -10.89 -5.28 -1.40
N LEU A 407 -10.96 -6.01 -2.52
CA LEU A 407 -11.78 -7.22 -2.62
C LEU A 407 -11.36 -8.25 -1.57
N GLY A 408 -10.05 -8.51 -1.43
CA GLY A 408 -9.51 -9.42 -0.42
C GLY A 408 -9.86 -9.00 1.00
N GLY A 409 -9.72 -7.70 1.30
CA GLY A 409 -10.11 -7.13 2.59
C GLY A 409 -11.59 -7.30 2.89
N MET A 410 -12.47 -6.92 1.95
CA MET A 410 -13.91 -7.04 2.12
C MET A 410 -14.36 -8.51 2.30
N VAL A 411 -13.80 -9.45 1.52
CA VAL A 411 -14.08 -10.88 1.69
C VAL A 411 -13.65 -11.35 3.08
N TRP A 412 -12.48 -10.93 3.55
CA TRP A 412 -11.99 -11.29 4.88
C TRP A 412 -12.87 -10.70 6.00
N ALA A 413 -13.25 -9.41 5.91
CA ALA A 413 -14.11 -8.75 6.88
C ALA A 413 -15.48 -9.43 7.02
N LEU A 414 -16.07 -9.86 5.90
CA LEU A 414 -17.36 -10.57 5.91
C LEU A 414 -17.26 -11.98 6.52
N ARG A 415 -16.08 -12.63 6.44
CA ARG A 415 -15.82 -13.92 7.11
C ARG A 415 -15.46 -13.77 8.58
N ASN A 416 -14.96 -12.60 8.98
CA ASN A 416 -14.51 -12.29 10.33
C ASN A 416 -15.16 -10.99 10.81
N PRO A 417 -16.46 -10.98 11.15
CA PRO A 417 -17.19 -9.72 11.30
C PRO A 417 -16.96 -8.97 12.62
N ASP A 418 -16.30 -9.60 13.60
CA ASP A 418 -16.13 -9.06 14.96
C ASP A 418 -14.64 -8.91 15.35
N ALA A 419 -13.74 -8.73 14.37
CA ALA A 419 -12.30 -8.70 14.58
C ALA A 419 -11.77 -7.37 15.13
N GLY A 420 -12.64 -6.36 15.29
CA GLY A 420 -12.23 -5.00 15.65
C GLY A 420 -11.39 -4.34 14.55
N LEU A 421 -10.54 -3.39 14.95
CA LEU A 421 -9.60 -2.76 14.03
C LEU A 421 -8.48 -3.76 13.70
N VAL A 422 -8.09 -3.93 12.44
CA VAL A 422 -7.02 -4.84 11.99
C VAL A 422 -6.20 -4.21 10.84
N GLU A 423 -4.94 -4.59 10.73
CA GLU A 423 -4.03 -4.22 9.64
C GLU A 423 -3.93 -5.34 8.60
N PRO A 424 -3.47 -5.09 7.36
CA PRO A 424 -3.30 -6.14 6.34
C PRO A 424 -2.45 -7.32 6.83
N ASP A 425 -1.50 -7.06 7.72
CA ASP A 425 -0.64 -8.04 8.35
C ASP A 425 -1.37 -8.94 9.36
N ASP A 426 -2.53 -8.55 9.89
CA ASP A 426 -3.38 -9.37 10.76
C ASP A 426 -4.22 -10.38 9.93
N LEU A 427 -4.45 -10.11 8.64
CA LEU A 427 -5.37 -10.90 7.81
C LEU A 427 -4.78 -12.28 7.44
N ASP A 428 -5.67 -13.25 7.22
CA ASP A 428 -5.29 -14.52 6.58
C ASP A 428 -4.97 -14.24 5.10
N HIS A 429 -3.67 -14.22 4.79
CA HIS A 429 -3.16 -13.96 3.45
C HIS A 429 -3.80 -14.84 2.37
N ARG A 430 -4.19 -16.08 2.69
CA ARG A 430 -4.80 -16.99 1.71
C ARG A 430 -6.17 -16.50 1.28
N VAL A 431 -6.97 -15.97 2.20
CA VAL A 431 -8.29 -15.40 1.89
C VAL A 431 -8.14 -14.14 1.05
N VAL A 432 -7.19 -13.28 1.40
CA VAL A 432 -6.90 -12.06 0.64
C VAL A 432 -6.45 -12.41 -0.78
N LEU A 433 -5.46 -13.29 -0.90
CA LEU A 433 -4.89 -13.70 -2.17
C LEU A 433 -5.88 -14.50 -3.04
N GLU A 434 -6.74 -15.35 -2.47
CA GLU A 434 -7.79 -16.06 -3.20
C GLU A 434 -8.72 -15.09 -3.94
N ALA A 435 -9.11 -13.99 -3.29
CA ALA A 435 -9.95 -12.96 -3.89
C ALA A 435 -9.18 -12.01 -4.83
N ALA A 436 -7.91 -11.72 -4.52
CA ALA A 436 -7.09 -10.78 -5.26
C ALA A 436 -6.48 -11.37 -6.54
N MET A 437 -5.99 -12.62 -6.51
CA MET A 437 -5.24 -13.25 -7.61
C MET A 437 -5.89 -13.11 -9.00
N PRO A 438 -7.22 -13.27 -9.17
CA PRO A 438 -7.87 -13.10 -10.47
C PRO A 438 -7.67 -11.72 -11.11
N TYR A 439 -7.26 -10.73 -10.32
CA TYR A 439 -7.08 -9.32 -10.71
C TYR A 439 -5.62 -8.86 -10.70
N LEU A 440 -4.66 -9.76 -10.43
CA LEU A 440 -3.23 -9.43 -10.30
C LEU A 440 -2.39 -9.86 -11.52
N GLY A 441 -3.02 -10.26 -12.63
CA GLY A 441 -2.28 -10.69 -13.82
C GLY A 441 -1.43 -11.94 -13.53
N GLU A 442 -0.17 -11.92 -13.94
CA GLU A 442 0.79 -12.97 -13.57
C GLU A 442 1.34 -12.69 -12.16
N VAL A 443 1.19 -13.62 -11.21
CA VAL A 443 1.83 -13.54 -9.89
C VAL A 443 2.96 -14.55 -9.83
N VAL A 444 4.19 -14.09 -9.64
CA VAL A 444 5.40 -14.95 -9.76
C VAL A 444 6.39 -14.70 -8.64
N GLY A 445 7.16 -15.76 -8.34
CA GLY A 445 8.35 -15.70 -7.49
C GLY A 445 9.61 -15.87 -8.32
N VAL A 446 10.57 -14.96 -8.18
CA VAL A 446 11.83 -14.96 -8.95
C VAL A 446 13.01 -14.73 -8.02
N TYR A 447 13.96 -15.67 -8.03
CA TYR A 447 15.25 -15.49 -7.38
C TYR A 447 16.21 -14.70 -8.29
N GLY A 448 17.13 -13.96 -7.68
CA GLY A 448 18.23 -13.29 -8.36
C GLY A 448 19.49 -13.23 -7.50
N ASP A 449 20.62 -12.97 -8.15
CA ASP A 449 21.94 -12.81 -7.52
C ASP A 449 22.31 -11.33 -7.30
N TRP A 450 21.38 -10.41 -7.55
CA TRP A 450 21.61 -8.98 -7.39
C TRP A 450 21.89 -8.63 -5.92
N THR A 451 22.78 -7.68 -5.70
CA THR A 451 22.96 -7.01 -4.41
C THR A 451 23.13 -5.52 -4.68
N PRO A 452 22.89 -4.62 -3.71
CA PRO A 452 23.16 -3.20 -3.94
C PRO A 452 24.64 -2.93 -4.22
N LEU A 453 25.58 -3.85 -3.93
CA LEU A 453 27.01 -3.70 -4.25
C LEU A 453 27.37 -4.11 -5.69
N LYS A 454 26.49 -4.85 -6.37
CA LYS A 454 26.75 -5.36 -7.73
C LYS A 454 26.83 -4.21 -8.74
N ASP A 455 27.81 -4.29 -9.63
CA ASP A 455 28.02 -3.34 -10.75
C ASP A 455 28.14 -1.86 -10.35
N ARG A 456 28.66 -1.59 -9.14
CA ARG A 456 28.98 -0.22 -8.68
C ARG A 456 29.99 0.45 -9.61
N CYS A 457 29.82 1.76 -9.80
CA CYS A 457 30.69 2.56 -10.66
C CYS A 457 32.12 2.58 -10.09
N PRO A 458 33.15 2.11 -10.83
CA PRO A 458 34.52 2.10 -10.33
C PRO A 458 35.20 3.48 -10.38
N LEU A 459 34.55 4.48 -10.97
CA LEU A 459 35.15 5.80 -11.24
C LEU A 459 35.18 6.70 -10.00
N PHE A 460 34.32 6.45 -9.01
CA PHE A 460 34.19 7.28 -7.81
C PHE A 460 34.20 6.39 -6.57
N LYS A 461 34.79 6.91 -5.49
CA LYS A 461 34.71 6.24 -4.20
C LYS A 461 33.32 6.48 -3.61
N GLU A 462 32.68 5.40 -3.18
CA GLU A 462 31.41 5.41 -2.46
C GLU A 462 31.64 4.80 -1.07
N GLU A 463 31.02 5.37 -0.04
CA GLU A 463 30.99 4.77 1.29
C GLU A 463 30.05 3.55 1.24
N MET A 464 30.57 2.38 1.59
CA MET A 464 29.88 1.10 1.45
C MET A 464 30.31 0.14 2.56
N ASP A 465 29.41 -0.77 2.94
CA ASP A 465 29.73 -1.93 3.76
C ASP A 465 29.90 -3.15 2.86
N SER A 466 31.15 -3.61 2.69
CA SER A 466 31.48 -4.79 1.88
C SER A 466 31.29 -6.11 2.62
N GLU A 467 31.13 -6.10 3.94
CA GLU A 467 30.95 -7.31 4.76
C GLU A 467 29.50 -7.77 4.75
N ASP A 468 28.55 -6.84 4.66
CA ASP A 468 27.13 -7.14 4.51
C ASP A 468 26.50 -6.28 3.40
N PRO A 469 26.20 -6.85 2.22
CA PRO A 469 25.62 -6.08 1.12
C PRO A 469 24.26 -5.47 1.51
N TRP A 470 23.54 -6.06 2.48
CA TRP A 470 22.17 -5.70 2.83
C TRP A 470 22.03 -4.57 3.86
N GLN A 471 23.09 -3.81 4.09
CA GLN A 471 23.05 -2.62 4.95
C GLN A 471 22.38 -1.45 4.21
N PHE A 472 21.54 -0.67 4.90
CA PHE A 472 20.88 0.51 4.34
C PHE A 472 21.88 1.53 3.77
N LEU A 473 23.09 1.60 4.32
CA LEU A 473 24.22 2.37 3.75
C LEU A 473 24.44 2.06 2.27
N ASN A 474 24.37 0.78 1.88
CA ASN A 474 24.56 0.37 0.49
C ASN A 474 23.31 0.69 -0.35
N PHE A 475 22.10 0.56 0.20
CA PHE A 475 20.89 0.84 -0.56
C PHE A 475 20.71 2.33 -0.86
N ARG A 476 20.93 3.19 0.14
CA ARG A 476 20.72 4.63 0.03
C ARG A 476 21.62 5.23 -1.05
N VAL A 477 21.04 6.02 -1.95
CA VAL A 477 21.80 6.80 -2.94
C VAL A 477 22.17 8.13 -2.28
N THR A 478 23.44 8.27 -1.92
CA THR A 478 24.01 9.44 -1.24
C THR A 478 24.76 10.37 -2.17
#